data_AF-A0A1I2LYY9-F1
#
_entry.id   AF-A0A1I2LYY9-F1
#
_cell.length_a   1.000
_cell.length_b   1.000
_cell.length_c   1.000
_cell.angle_alpha   90.00
_cell.angle_beta   90.00
_cell.angle_gamma   90.00
#
_symmetry.space_group_name_H-M   'P 1'
#
loop_
_entity.id
_entity.type
_entity.pdbx_description
1 polymer ?
#
loop_
_entity_poly.entity_id
_entity_poly.type
_entity_poly.pdbx_seq_one_letter_code
_entity_poly.pdbx_strand_id
1 'polypeptide(L)'
;MIPDSTPETSHGQRSPSAVRTAEHPWIHADRAVTFSVSAPTAHTVELQPGGHESGLAAGRTLPFTRGENGTWTLTTPPVRPGFYYYWLLVDGVPTNDPNTETFFGYGRPTSGLEVPDPDTDFHDLLDVPHGEVRTRWFRAATTGTWRRCLVYTPPGYDDDPGRRYPVLYLQHGAGEDERGWTTQGRANFILDNLIDRGEAEPMIVVMNNGYTLEPGAVPAEPGSIPELSERLLTVFGDLLLRDVVPMIDATYRTVPDRRSRALAGLSMGGAQALSVGLTNPDTFASVVGLSAAVFEPLDPETAFGGVLADADAFNARTRLLWLSAGTGEQWFDEVLTSMESVLSKQGIHHRTYRSPGTAHEWQTWRASLYNVAPLLFRD
;
A
#
# COMPACT_ATOMS: atom_id res chain seq x y z
N MET A 1 17.53 47.70 28.67
CA MET A 1 16.76 47.25 27.48
C MET A 1 17.77 46.88 26.42
N ILE A 2 18.08 45.58 26.35
CA ILE A 2 18.82 44.96 25.25
C ILE A 2 17.74 44.13 24.54
N PRO A 3 17.55 44.27 23.22
CA PRO A 3 16.49 43.55 22.53
C PRO A 3 16.82 42.06 22.53
N ASP A 4 15.89 41.28 23.04
CA ASP A 4 15.90 39.83 22.97
C ASP A 4 15.49 39.46 21.53
N SER A 5 16.49 39.13 20.72
CA SER A 5 16.28 38.48 19.42
C SER A 5 16.87 37.08 19.51
N THR A 6 16.19 36.17 20.19
CA THR A 6 16.31 34.75 19.91
C THR A 6 15.89 34.54 18.45
N PRO A 7 16.76 34.03 17.56
CA PRO A 7 16.32 33.51 16.27
C PRO A 7 15.41 32.31 16.58
N GLU A 8 14.22 32.27 15.99
CA GLU A 8 13.39 31.05 15.99
C GLU A 8 14.26 29.87 15.55
N THR A 9 14.49 28.93 16.44
CA THR A 9 15.26 27.72 16.16
C THR A 9 14.52 26.90 15.12
N SER A 10 15.21 26.64 14.00
CA SER A 10 14.78 25.76 12.92
C SER A 10 14.61 24.33 13.43
N HIS A 11 13.39 23.90 13.74
CA HIS A 11 13.17 22.54 14.20
C HIS A 11 12.90 21.59 13.04
N GLY A 12 13.96 21.28 12.30
CA GLY A 12 13.97 20.09 11.45
C GLY A 12 14.04 18.81 12.30
N GLN A 13 13.90 17.65 11.65
CA GLN A 13 13.97 16.35 12.30
C GLN A 13 14.64 15.30 11.41
N ARG A 14 15.18 14.25 12.04
CA ARG A 14 15.62 13.07 11.28
C ARG A 14 14.40 12.37 10.66
N SER A 15 14.53 11.87 9.44
CA SER A 15 13.47 11.05 8.85
C SER A 15 13.18 9.82 9.73
N PRO A 16 11.90 9.47 9.95
CA PRO A 16 11.52 8.26 10.68
C PRO A 16 12.07 6.96 10.07
N SER A 17 12.40 6.96 8.77
CA SER A 17 12.99 5.79 8.09
C SER A 17 14.51 5.70 8.20
N ALA A 18 15.18 6.66 8.87
CA ALA A 18 16.62 6.62 9.07
C ALA A 18 17.02 5.52 10.07
N VAL A 19 18.07 4.76 9.75
CA VAL A 19 18.56 3.70 10.65
C VAL A 19 19.11 4.28 11.95
N ARG A 20 19.20 3.43 12.98
CA ARG A 20 19.73 3.82 14.28
C ARG A 20 21.12 4.46 14.12
N THR A 21 21.28 5.65 14.70
CA THR A 21 22.48 6.52 14.67
C THR A 21 22.78 7.28 13.37
N ALA A 22 22.04 7.06 12.29
CA ALA A 22 22.19 7.93 11.11
C ALA A 22 21.69 9.34 11.44
N GLU A 23 22.40 10.38 10.96
CA GLU A 23 21.96 11.78 11.09
C GLU A 23 21.10 12.22 9.90
N HIS A 24 21.22 11.51 8.78
CA HIS A 24 20.50 11.75 7.53
C HIS A 24 19.65 10.52 7.14
N PRO A 25 18.59 10.69 6.32
CA PRO A 25 18.08 11.94 5.77
C PRO A 25 17.51 12.88 6.86
N TRP A 26 17.80 14.17 6.73
CA TRP A 26 17.32 15.22 7.64
C TRP A 26 16.24 16.03 6.94
N ILE A 27 15.09 16.16 7.57
CA ILE A 27 13.93 16.89 7.06
C ILE A 27 13.92 18.28 7.71
N HIS A 28 14.02 19.32 6.90
CA HIS A 28 13.96 20.71 7.35
C HIS A 28 12.51 21.14 7.63
N ALA A 29 12.35 22.29 8.30
CA ALA A 29 11.02 22.80 8.66
C ALA A 29 10.13 23.12 7.44
N ASP A 30 10.73 23.47 6.30
CA ASP A 30 10.05 23.66 5.01
C ASP A 30 9.83 22.34 4.24
N ARG A 31 10.19 21.20 4.84
CA ARG A 31 10.21 19.84 4.27
C ARG A 31 11.21 19.61 3.14
N ALA A 32 12.18 20.51 2.93
CA ALA A 32 13.37 20.13 2.16
C ALA A 32 14.08 18.97 2.88
N VAL A 33 14.72 18.06 2.13
CA VAL A 33 15.39 16.90 2.71
C VAL A 33 16.86 16.90 2.35
N THR A 34 17.73 16.86 3.36
CA THR A 34 19.18 16.71 3.18
C THR A 34 19.59 15.25 3.33
N PHE A 35 20.20 14.72 2.28
CA PHE A 35 20.85 13.42 2.23
C PHE A 35 22.37 13.61 2.34
N SER A 36 23.05 12.63 2.93
CA SER A 36 24.51 12.61 3.05
C SER A 36 25.04 11.19 2.99
N VAL A 37 26.06 10.93 2.16
CA VAL A 37 26.67 9.61 2.02
C VAL A 37 28.18 9.72 1.83
N SER A 38 28.94 8.81 2.47
CA SER A 38 30.38 8.73 2.26
C SER A 38 30.69 7.82 1.08
N ALA A 39 31.29 8.39 0.04
CA ALA A 39 31.78 7.64 -1.13
C ALA A 39 33.06 8.31 -1.67
N PRO A 40 34.20 8.17 -0.96
CA PRO A 40 35.37 9.01 -1.21
C PRO A 40 35.99 8.84 -2.60
N THR A 41 35.86 7.65 -3.17
CA THR A 41 36.42 7.30 -4.48
C THR A 41 35.42 7.45 -5.63
N ALA A 42 34.15 7.74 -5.35
CA ALA A 42 33.13 7.92 -6.39
C ALA A 42 33.43 9.16 -7.23
N HIS A 43 33.04 9.11 -8.51
CA HIS A 43 33.07 10.22 -9.44
C HIS A 43 31.71 10.92 -9.53
N THR A 44 30.62 10.18 -9.43
CA THR A 44 29.26 10.72 -9.33
C THR A 44 28.46 10.02 -8.24
N VAL A 45 27.61 10.80 -7.57
CA VAL A 45 26.57 10.30 -6.67
C VAL A 45 25.28 11.05 -6.98
N GLU A 46 24.20 10.32 -7.22
CA GLU A 46 22.89 10.89 -7.54
C GLU A 46 21.78 10.18 -6.73
N LEU A 47 20.67 10.86 -6.48
CA LEU A 47 19.45 10.30 -5.90
C LEU A 47 18.45 10.04 -7.02
N GLN A 48 17.93 8.83 -7.10
CA GLN A 48 16.87 8.45 -8.03
C GLN A 48 15.61 8.09 -7.25
N PRO A 49 14.54 8.90 -7.34
CA PRO A 49 13.24 8.52 -6.80
C PRO A 49 12.64 7.33 -7.56
N GLY A 50 11.90 6.48 -6.85
CA GLY A 50 11.02 5.51 -7.45
C GLY A 50 9.75 6.18 -8.00
N GLY A 51 9.49 5.99 -9.28
CA GLY A 51 8.24 6.42 -9.94
C GLY A 51 8.33 7.82 -10.54
N HIS A 52 7.71 8.01 -11.70
CA HIS A 52 7.78 9.25 -12.46
C HIS A 52 7.03 10.42 -11.82
N GLU A 53 5.97 10.14 -11.06
CA GLU A 53 5.12 11.16 -10.42
C GLU A 53 5.43 11.31 -8.91
N SER A 54 6.52 10.68 -8.44
CA SER A 54 6.92 10.66 -7.03
C SER A 54 6.98 12.06 -6.41
N GLY A 55 6.37 12.22 -5.23
CA GLY A 55 6.44 13.48 -4.49
C GLY A 55 7.84 13.90 -4.01
N LEU A 56 8.85 13.02 -4.07
CA LEU A 56 10.24 13.32 -3.68
C LEU A 56 10.95 14.23 -4.68
N ALA A 57 10.86 13.95 -5.99
CA ALA A 57 11.48 14.78 -7.02
C ALA A 57 10.83 14.65 -8.41
N ALA A 58 9.55 14.24 -8.49
CA ALA A 58 8.82 14.01 -9.75
C ALA A 58 9.63 13.13 -10.73
N GLY A 59 10.18 12.02 -10.22
CA GLY A 59 10.98 11.06 -10.97
C GLY A 59 12.35 11.55 -11.45
N ARG A 60 12.71 12.82 -11.21
CA ARG A 60 13.99 13.39 -11.65
C ARG A 60 15.14 12.90 -10.78
N THR A 61 16.20 12.46 -11.43
CA THR A 61 17.48 12.19 -10.80
C THR A 61 18.10 13.48 -10.28
N LEU A 62 18.58 13.49 -9.03
CA LEU A 62 19.15 14.67 -8.37
C LEU A 62 20.64 14.45 -8.04
N PRO A 63 21.56 15.29 -8.55
CA PRO A 63 22.98 15.12 -8.29
C PRO A 63 23.37 15.58 -6.89
N PHE A 64 24.23 14.81 -6.21
CA PHE A 64 24.88 15.25 -4.98
C PHE A 64 26.07 16.16 -5.30
N THR A 65 26.45 16.98 -4.32
CA THR A 65 27.68 17.78 -4.33
C THR A 65 28.75 17.09 -3.49
N ARG A 66 29.96 16.95 -4.03
CA ARG A 66 31.12 16.37 -3.32
C ARG A 66 31.74 17.39 -2.37
N GLY A 67 31.87 17.04 -1.10
CA GLY A 67 32.60 17.78 -0.08
C GLY A 67 34.06 17.35 0.08
N GLU A 68 34.79 18.05 0.95
CA GLU A 68 36.26 17.96 1.10
C GLU A 68 36.77 16.59 1.61
N ASN A 69 35.93 15.80 2.26
CA ASN A 69 36.29 14.51 2.87
C ASN A 69 35.70 13.29 2.14
N GLY A 70 35.33 13.43 0.86
CA GLY A 70 34.71 12.33 0.11
C GLY A 70 33.27 12.02 0.53
N THR A 71 32.66 12.92 1.29
CA THR A 71 31.24 12.91 1.63
C THR A 71 30.47 13.66 0.54
N TRP A 72 29.33 13.12 0.16
CA TRP A 72 28.44 13.68 -0.85
C TRP A 72 27.16 14.13 -0.17
N THR A 73 26.71 15.35 -0.45
CA THR A 73 25.48 15.91 0.13
C THR A 73 24.51 16.41 -0.94
N LEU A 74 23.22 16.21 -0.71
CA LEU A 74 22.13 16.72 -1.55
C LEU A 74 21.06 17.31 -0.62
N THR A 75 20.57 18.51 -0.93
CA THR A 75 19.34 19.04 -0.34
C THR A 75 18.29 19.19 -1.43
N THR A 76 17.15 18.54 -1.27
CA THR A 76 16.03 18.61 -2.22
C THR A 76 15.27 19.94 -2.09
N PRO A 77 14.45 20.32 -3.09
CA PRO A 77 13.29 21.18 -2.82
C PRO A 77 12.36 20.57 -1.76
N PRO A 78 11.40 21.35 -1.22
CA PRO A 78 10.35 20.83 -0.33
C PRO A 78 9.68 19.58 -0.88
N VAL A 79 9.65 18.53 -0.05
CA VAL A 79 9.01 17.25 -0.36
C VAL A 79 7.63 17.22 0.29
N ARG A 80 6.64 16.67 -0.41
CA ARG A 80 5.30 16.49 0.17
C ARG A 80 5.34 15.44 1.29
N PRO A 81 4.42 15.48 2.26
CA PRO A 81 4.29 14.39 3.21
C PRO A 81 3.94 13.06 2.55
N GLY A 82 4.48 11.97 3.10
CA GLY A 82 4.26 10.62 2.61
C GLY A 82 5.52 9.76 2.61
N PHE A 83 5.39 8.58 2.01
CA PHE A 83 6.47 7.62 1.85
C PHE A 83 6.92 7.50 0.40
N TYR A 84 8.24 7.53 0.19
CA TYR A 84 8.86 7.48 -1.13
C TYR A 84 9.99 6.45 -1.18
N TYR A 85 9.91 5.51 -2.12
CA TYR A 85 11.07 4.69 -2.46
C TYR A 85 12.12 5.52 -3.19
N TYR A 86 13.41 5.24 -2.94
CA TYR A 86 14.51 5.81 -3.69
C TYR A 86 15.72 4.88 -3.69
N TRP A 87 16.72 5.20 -4.51
CA TRP A 87 18.06 4.62 -4.43
C TRP A 87 19.11 5.65 -4.83
N LEU A 88 20.36 5.37 -4.47
CA LEU A 88 21.51 6.15 -4.90
C LEU A 88 22.07 5.55 -6.19
N LEU A 89 22.58 6.40 -7.07
CA LEU A 89 23.40 6.01 -8.21
C LEU A 89 24.84 6.42 -7.91
N VAL A 90 25.68 5.46 -7.53
CA VAL A 90 27.11 5.70 -7.29
C VAL A 90 27.87 5.23 -8.53
N ASP A 91 28.45 6.18 -9.27
CA ASP A 91 29.05 5.92 -10.59
C ASP A 91 28.10 5.16 -11.54
N GLY A 92 26.82 5.50 -11.48
CA GLY A 92 25.75 4.87 -12.28
C GLY A 92 25.23 3.54 -11.74
N VAL A 93 25.81 3.00 -10.66
CA VAL A 93 25.36 1.74 -10.05
C VAL A 93 24.24 2.01 -9.03
N PRO A 94 23.05 1.41 -9.19
CA PRO A 94 21.97 1.52 -8.20
C PRO A 94 22.35 0.83 -6.89
N THR A 95 22.32 1.57 -5.78
CA THR A 95 22.55 1.06 -4.43
C THR A 95 21.53 1.63 -3.44
N ASN A 96 21.22 0.86 -2.40
CA ASN A 96 20.49 1.40 -1.26
C ASN A 96 21.33 2.43 -0.51
N ASP A 97 20.64 3.41 0.07
CA ASP A 97 21.22 4.37 1.00
C ASP A 97 21.51 3.64 2.33
N PRO A 98 22.77 3.57 2.78
CA PRO A 98 23.11 2.90 4.03
C PRO A 98 22.54 3.58 5.27
N ASN A 99 21.99 4.80 5.13
CA ASN A 99 21.45 5.58 6.24
C ASN A 99 19.94 5.36 6.48
N THR A 100 19.24 4.61 5.63
CA THR A 100 17.81 4.31 5.80
C THR A 100 17.53 2.83 5.91
N GLU A 101 16.42 2.51 6.58
CA GLU A 101 15.85 1.17 6.50
C GLU A 101 15.46 0.84 5.06
N THR A 102 15.45 -0.46 4.74
CA THR A 102 14.99 -0.94 3.44
C THR A 102 13.58 -1.49 3.53
N PHE A 103 12.77 -1.17 2.53
CA PHE A 103 11.40 -1.61 2.34
C PHE A 103 11.33 -2.46 1.08
N PHE A 104 10.52 -3.52 1.06
CA PHE A 104 10.39 -4.32 -0.16
C PHE A 104 9.44 -3.64 -1.15
N GLY A 105 10.01 -3.18 -2.26
CA GLY A 105 9.34 -2.43 -3.33
C GLY A 105 10.21 -2.43 -4.58
N TYR A 106 9.63 -2.25 -5.77
CA TYR A 106 10.36 -2.40 -7.05
C TYR A 106 11.05 -3.79 -7.21
N GLY A 107 10.47 -4.83 -6.63
CA GLY A 107 10.94 -6.21 -6.73
C GLY A 107 12.16 -6.54 -5.87
N ARG A 108 12.56 -5.64 -4.97
CA ARG A 108 13.77 -5.79 -4.13
C ARG A 108 13.67 -5.00 -2.82
N PRO A 109 14.54 -5.25 -1.83
CA PRO A 109 14.76 -4.31 -0.74
C PRO A 109 15.27 -2.97 -1.30
N THR A 110 14.52 -1.89 -1.06
CA THR A 110 14.73 -0.55 -1.60
C THR A 110 14.71 0.47 -0.47
N SER A 111 15.52 1.52 -0.57
CA SER A 111 15.57 2.58 0.45
C SER A 111 14.23 3.33 0.49
N GLY A 112 13.81 3.75 1.69
CA GLY A 112 12.57 4.49 1.89
C GLY A 112 12.81 5.81 2.61
N LEU A 113 12.14 6.86 2.14
CA LEU A 113 12.06 8.14 2.82
C LEU A 113 10.63 8.31 3.36
N GLU A 114 10.51 8.50 4.67
CA GLU A 114 9.26 8.94 5.30
C GLU A 114 9.34 10.44 5.57
N VAL A 115 8.40 11.21 5.02
CA VAL A 115 8.22 12.64 5.30
C VAL A 115 6.91 12.81 6.10
N PRO A 116 6.99 13.12 7.40
CA PRO A 116 5.79 13.25 8.23
C PRO A 116 4.86 14.37 7.77
N ASP A 117 3.56 14.17 8.00
CA ASP A 117 2.53 15.19 7.83
C ASP A 117 2.13 15.73 9.21
N PRO A 118 2.46 16.98 9.58
CA PRO A 118 2.08 17.51 10.89
C PRO A 118 0.57 17.77 11.00
N ASP A 119 -0.16 17.79 9.88
CA ASP A 119 -1.58 18.12 9.86
C ASP A 119 -2.48 16.88 10.05
N THR A 120 -1.90 15.68 10.13
CA THR A 120 -2.66 14.45 10.35
C THR A 120 -1.87 13.36 11.08
N ASP A 121 -2.58 12.53 11.86
CA ASP A 121 -2.00 11.48 12.71
C ASP A 121 -2.53 10.08 12.36
N PHE A 122 -3.31 9.94 11.29
CA PHE A 122 -4.16 8.77 11.10
C PHE A 122 -3.38 7.45 10.96
N HIS A 123 -2.10 7.51 10.59
CA HIS A 123 -1.20 6.36 10.41
C HIS A 123 0.00 6.39 11.39
N ASP A 124 -0.05 7.27 12.38
CA ASP A 124 0.98 7.39 13.41
C ASP A 124 0.78 6.37 14.52
N LEU A 125 1.88 6.05 15.19
CA LEU A 125 1.88 5.28 16.43
C LEU A 125 1.39 6.19 17.57
N LEU A 126 0.12 6.05 17.93
CA LEU A 126 -0.51 6.78 19.02
C LEU A 126 -0.57 5.93 20.30
N ASP A 127 -0.85 6.57 21.44
CA ASP A 127 -1.09 5.89 22.72
C ASP A 127 -2.52 5.33 22.78
N VAL A 128 -2.76 4.25 22.01
CA VAL A 128 -4.04 3.53 21.89
C VAL A 128 -3.82 2.03 22.04
N PRO A 129 -4.86 1.22 22.32
CA PRO A 129 -4.74 -0.23 22.26
C PRO A 129 -4.26 -0.69 20.88
N HIS A 130 -3.24 -1.54 20.85
CA HIS A 130 -2.66 -2.04 19.60
C HIS A 130 -3.06 -3.48 19.30
N GLY A 131 -3.38 -3.75 18.04
CA GLY A 131 -3.52 -5.09 17.51
C GLY A 131 -2.16 -5.77 17.32
N GLU A 132 -2.21 -7.05 16.94
CA GLU A 132 -1.00 -7.83 16.63
C GLU A 132 -0.88 -8.10 15.14
N VAL A 133 0.33 -7.96 14.59
CA VAL A 133 0.66 -8.41 13.24
C VAL A 133 1.38 -9.76 13.33
N ARG A 134 0.68 -10.83 12.97
CA ARG A 134 1.14 -12.22 13.08
C ARG A 134 1.64 -12.72 11.73
N THR A 135 2.80 -13.37 11.72
CA THR A 135 3.28 -14.10 10.53
C THR A 135 2.69 -15.51 10.51
N ARG A 136 2.07 -15.90 9.39
CA ARG A 136 1.54 -17.25 9.19
C ARG A 136 2.16 -17.90 7.96
N TRP A 137 2.80 -19.04 8.19
CA TRP A 137 3.24 -19.95 7.13
C TRP A 137 2.17 -21.00 6.86
N PHE A 138 1.94 -21.30 5.59
CA PHE A 138 1.00 -22.34 5.16
C PHE A 138 1.49 -23.00 3.87
N ARG A 139 1.07 -24.24 3.64
CA ARG A 139 1.33 -24.93 2.39
C ARG A 139 0.12 -24.76 1.49
N ALA A 140 0.28 -24.05 0.38
CA ALA A 140 -0.79 -23.84 -0.59
C ALA A 140 -0.95 -25.11 -1.44
N ALA A 141 -2.17 -25.66 -1.49
CA ALA A 141 -2.44 -26.82 -2.33
C ALA A 141 -2.47 -26.43 -3.81
N THR A 142 -2.93 -25.21 -4.14
CA THR A 142 -2.99 -24.70 -5.53
C THR A 142 -1.63 -24.61 -6.20
N THR A 143 -0.59 -24.21 -5.47
CA THR A 143 0.78 -24.07 -6.01
C THR A 143 1.72 -25.21 -5.59
N GLY A 144 1.34 -26.02 -4.60
CA GLY A 144 2.18 -27.05 -4.02
C GLY A 144 3.37 -26.53 -3.20
N THR A 145 3.45 -25.22 -2.95
CA THR A 145 4.58 -24.54 -2.30
C THR A 145 4.22 -24.01 -0.91
N TRP A 146 5.24 -23.81 -0.08
CA TRP A 146 5.11 -23.05 1.16
C TRP A 146 4.97 -21.56 0.85
N ARG A 147 4.04 -20.90 1.51
CA ARG A 147 3.77 -19.47 1.40
C ARG A 147 3.67 -18.85 2.78
N ARG A 148 3.77 -17.52 2.80
CA ARG A 148 3.64 -16.68 3.99
C ARG A 148 2.56 -15.62 3.76
N CYS A 149 1.78 -15.33 4.80
CA CYS A 149 0.98 -14.13 4.90
C CYS A 149 1.21 -13.45 6.25
N LEU A 150 0.89 -12.17 6.32
CA LEU A 150 0.74 -11.42 7.56
C LEU A 150 -0.74 -11.31 7.90
N VAL A 151 -1.06 -11.41 9.19
CA VAL A 151 -2.42 -11.33 9.70
C VAL A 151 -2.45 -10.33 10.85
N TYR A 152 -3.14 -9.22 10.65
CA TYR A 152 -3.50 -8.30 11.73
C TYR A 152 -4.71 -8.84 12.48
N THR A 153 -4.62 -8.91 13.80
CA THR A 153 -5.77 -9.15 14.69
C THR A 153 -6.01 -7.90 15.54
N PRO A 154 -7.27 -7.45 15.71
CA PRO A 154 -7.56 -6.18 16.35
C PRO A 154 -7.21 -6.20 17.85
N PRO A 155 -7.10 -5.03 18.51
CA PRO A 155 -6.91 -4.95 19.95
C PRO A 155 -7.96 -5.78 20.70
N GLY A 156 -7.52 -6.49 21.74
CA GLY A 156 -8.38 -7.38 22.53
C GLY A 156 -8.79 -8.68 21.86
N TYR A 157 -8.20 -9.03 20.70
CA TYR A 157 -8.51 -10.28 19.99
C TYR A 157 -8.41 -11.51 20.91
N ASP A 158 -7.38 -11.61 21.73
CA ASP A 158 -7.13 -12.78 22.61
C ASP A 158 -7.81 -12.70 23.99
N ASP A 159 -8.43 -11.57 24.32
CA ASP A 159 -9.11 -11.39 25.62
C ASP A 159 -10.50 -12.03 25.64
N ASP A 160 -11.18 -12.09 24.49
CA ASP A 160 -12.49 -12.73 24.33
C ASP A 160 -12.43 -13.91 23.35
N PRO A 161 -12.32 -15.15 23.84
CA PRO A 161 -12.26 -16.33 22.98
C PRO A 161 -13.59 -16.65 22.28
N GLY A 162 -14.71 -16.06 22.71
CA GLY A 162 -16.04 -16.24 22.11
C GLY A 162 -16.30 -15.31 20.93
N ARG A 163 -15.63 -14.15 20.87
CA ARG A 163 -15.82 -13.15 19.82
C ARG A 163 -15.24 -13.61 18.48
N ARG A 164 -15.99 -13.36 17.41
CA ARG A 164 -15.58 -13.57 16.02
C ARG A 164 -15.57 -12.25 15.26
N TYR A 165 -14.72 -12.16 14.24
CA TYR A 165 -14.42 -10.92 13.55
C TYR A 165 -14.65 -11.06 12.03
N PRO A 166 -15.11 -9.98 11.35
CA PRO A 166 -15.05 -9.93 9.90
C PRO A 166 -13.60 -9.89 9.40
N VAL A 167 -13.39 -10.18 8.12
CA VAL A 167 -12.06 -10.29 7.51
C VAL A 167 -11.92 -9.42 6.28
N LEU A 168 -10.93 -8.55 6.28
CA LEU A 168 -10.45 -7.83 5.11
C LEU A 168 -9.22 -8.54 4.54
N TYR A 169 -9.28 -8.95 3.27
CA TYR A 169 -8.13 -9.44 2.52
C TYR A 169 -7.54 -8.25 1.77
N LEU A 170 -6.28 -7.91 2.02
CA LEU A 170 -5.67 -6.65 1.59
C LEU A 170 -4.38 -6.91 0.79
N GLN A 171 -4.43 -6.66 -0.53
CA GLN A 171 -3.34 -6.97 -1.46
C GLN A 171 -2.42 -5.78 -1.75
N HIS A 172 -1.13 -6.08 -1.86
CA HIS A 172 -0.09 -5.13 -2.26
C HIS A 172 -0.02 -4.92 -3.78
N GLY A 173 0.80 -3.98 -4.23
CA GLY A 173 1.00 -3.67 -5.64
C GLY A 173 2.14 -4.46 -6.29
N ALA A 174 2.44 -4.07 -7.53
CA ALA A 174 3.53 -4.70 -8.27
C ALA A 174 4.91 -4.28 -7.70
N GLY A 175 5.84 -5.22 -7.59
CA GLY A 175 7.16 -5.04 -6.99
C GLY A 175 7.19 -5.14 -5.47
N GLU A 176 6.06 -5.45 -4.83
CA GLU A 176 5.90 -5.48 -3.37
C GLU A 176 5.63 -6.91 -2.88
N ASP A 177 5.41 -7.07 -1.57
CA ASP A 177 5.07 -8.36 -0.99
C ASP A 177 4.13 -8.23 0.21
N GLU A 178 3.85 -9.35 0.90
CA GLU A 178 2.91 -9.42 2.03
C GLU A 178 3.24 -8.47 3.20
N ARG A 179 4.44 -7.89 3.23
CA ARG A 179 4.86 -6.96 4.29
C ARG A 179 4.37 -5.54 4.05
N GLY A 180 4.22 -5.15 2.78
CA GLY A 180 4.08 -3.75 2.37
C GLY A 180 3.05 -2.97 3.17
N TRP A 181 1.84 -3.53 3.35
CA TRP A 181 0.76 -2.90 4.09
C TRP A 181 1.05 -2.66 5.57
N THR A 182 1.85 -3.51 6.23
CA THR A 182 2.22 -3.32 7.65
C THR A 182 3.45 -2.46 7.84
N THR A 183 4.36 -2.43 6.85
CA THR A 183 5.60 -1.67 6.94
C THR A 183 5.39 -0.25 6.41
N GLN A 184 5.52 -0.02 5.10
CA GLN A 184 5.33 1.29 4.51
C GLN A 184 3.85 1.68 4.36
N GLY A 185 2.91 0.75 4.47
CA GLY A 185 1.47 1.04 4.46
C GLY A 185 0.87 1.38 5.82
N ARG A 186 1.57 1.05 6.93
CA ARG A 186 1.14 1.30 8.31
C ARG A 186 -0.32 0.92 8.63
N ALA A 187 -0.85 -0.11 7.96
CA ALA A 187 -2.25 -0.51 8.07
C ALA A 187 -2.67 -0.86 9.50
N ASN A 188 -1.78 -1.47 10.29
CA ASN A 188 -2.05 -1.79 11.69
C ASN A 188 -2.31 -0.52 12.52
N PHE A 189 -1.52 0.54 12.35
CA PHE A 189 -1.73 1.79 13.10
C PHE A 189 -2.98 2.53 12.62
N ILE A 190 -3.24 2.54 11.31
CA ILE A 190 -4.48 3.10 10.75
C ILE A 190 -5.70 2.43 11.39
N LEU A 191 -5.69 1.09 11.47
CA LEU A 191 -6.79 0.33 12.03
C LEU A 191 -6.88 0.45 13.54
N ASP A 192 -5.76 0.42 14.27
CA ASP A 192 -5.74 0.64 15.72
C ASP A 192 -6.38 2.00 16.08
N ASN A 193 -5.95 3.07 15.40
CA ASN A 193 -6.46 4.42 15.62
C ASN A 193 -7.95 4.54 15.30
N LEU A 194 -8.40 3.96 14.17
CA LEU A 194 -9.83 3.96 13.80
C LEU A 194 -10.70 3.10 14.74
N ILE A 195 -10.18 1.97 15.21
CA ILE A 195 -10.89 1.08 16.13
C ILE A 195 -11.01 1.72 17.51
N ASP A 196 -9.94 2.34 18.02
CA ASP A 196 -9.97 3.05 19.31
C ASP A 196 -10.97 4.21 19.31
N ARG A 197 -11.06 4.95 18.19
CA ARG A 197 -12.06 6.02 17.99
C ARG A 197 -13.49 5.50 17.76
N GLY A 198 -13.70 4.19 17.64
CA GLY A 198 -14.99 3.58 17.31
C GLY A 198 -15.44 3.84 15.86
N GLU A 199 -14.53 4.29 15.00
CA GLU A 199 -14.81 4.68 13.62
C GLU A 199 -14.76 3.50 12.66
N ALA A 200 -14.04 2.42 12.98
CA ALA A 200 -14.04 1.17 12.23
C ALA A 200 -14.47 -0.03 13.09
N GLU A 201 -15.12 -1.01 12.47
CA GLU A 201 -15.40 -2.29 13.11
C GLU A 201 -14.08 -3.03 13.40
N PRO A 202 -13.87 -3.59 14.62
CA PRO A 202 -12.75 -4.47 14.87
C PRO A 202 -12.76 -5.64 13.87
N MET A 203 -11.67 -5.78 13.12
CA MET A 203 -11.59 -6.73 12.00
C MET A 203 -10.23 -7.40 11.94
N ILE A 204 -10.20 -8.61 11.38
CA ILE A 204 -8.96 -9.27 10.99
C ILE A 204 -8.55 -8.75 9.61
N VAL A 205 -7.26 -8.48 9.39
CA VAL A 205 -6.74 -8.14 8.06
C VAL A 205 -5.70 -9.16 7.63
N VAL A 206 -5.88 -9.73 6.44
CA VAL A 206 -4.99 -10.75 5.85
C VAL A 206 -4.27 -10.16 4.67
N MET A 207 -2.94 -10.11 4.75
CA MET A 207 -2.05 -9.60 3.72
C MET A 207 -1.19 -10.75 3.24
N ASN A 208 -1.51 -11.31 2.06
CA ASN A 208 -0.71 -12.37 1.45
C ASN A 208 0.13 -11.83 0.29
N ASN A 209 1.10 -12.63 -0.14
CA ASN A 209 1.84 -12.34 -1.35
C ASN A 209 0.93 -12.59 -2.56
N GLY A 210 0.71 -11.57 -3.38
CA GLY A 210 -0.14 -11.60 -4.57
C GLY A 210 0.48 -12.33 -5.75
N TYR A 211 1.78 -12.61 -5.73
CA TYR A 211 2.47 -13.33 -6.80
C TYR A 211 2.28 -14.83 -6.69
N THR A 212 1.51 -15.39 -7.61
CA THR A 212 1.21 -16.82 -7.62
C THR A 212 1.66 -17.43 -8.94
N LEU A 213 2.56 -18.40 -8.83
CA LEU A 213 3.06 -19.18 -9.95
C LEU A 213 2.48 -20.58 -9.87
N GLU A 214 2.23 -21.18 -11.02
CA GLU A 214 1.80 -22.57 -11.10
C GLU A 214 2.90 -23.52 -10.62
N PRO A 215 2.54 -24.73 -10.16
CA PRO A 215 3.52 -25.74 -9.86
C PRO A 215 4.48 -25.97 -11.03
N GLY A 216 5.78 -25.74 -10.81
CA GLY A 216 6.83 -25.95 -11.82
C GLY A 216 7.10 -24.76 -12.75
N ALA A 217 6.39 -23.64 -12.61
CA ALA A 217 6.72 -22.41 -13.34
C ALA A 217 8.05 -21.83 -12.84
N VAL A 218 8.84 -21.27 -13.77
CA VAL A 218 10.11 -20.61 -13.47
C VAL A 218 9.81 -19.24 -12.88
N PRO A 219 10.36 -18.89 -11.70
CA PRO A 219 10.24 -17.55 -11.15
C PRO A 219 10.81 -16.52 -12.12
N ALA A 220 10.23 -15.33 -12.12
CA ALA A 220 10.79 -14.21 -12.85
C ALA A 220 12.19 -13.86 -12.31
N GLU A 221 13.05 -13.27 -13.16
CA GLU A 221 14.41 -12.88 -12.77
C GLU A 221 14.41 -12.01 -11.51
N PRO A 222 15.40 -12.14 -10.60
CA PRO A 222 15.48 -11.31 -9.40
C PRO A 222 15.41 -9.81 -9.73
N GLY A 223 14.52 -9.09 -9.05
CA GLY A 223 14.29 -7.66 -9.28
C GLY A 223 13.39 -7.35 -10.49
N SER A 224 12.89 -8.35 -11.22
CA SER A 224 11.83 -8.15 -12.21
C SER A 224 10.46 -8.06 -11.53
N ILE A 225 9.56 -7.31 -12.16
CA ILE A 225 8.16 -7.19 -11.76
C ILE A 225 7.35 -7.98 -12.80
N PRO A 226 6.66 -9.07 -12.42
CA PRO A 226 5.82 -9.81 -13.34
C PRO A 226 4.74 -8.92 -13.96
N GLU A 227 4.57 -9.04 -15.28
CA GLU A 227 3.51 -8.34 -16.02
C GLU A 227 2.13 -8.85 -15.59
N LEU A 228 1.17 -7.96 -15.36
CA LEU A 228 -0.19 -8.34 -15.01
C LEU A 228 -0.87 -9.02 -16.21
N SER A 229 -1.43 -10.22 -15.98
CA SER A 229 -2.14 -10.98 -17.01
C SER A 229 -3.37 -11.67 -16.43
N GLU A 230 -4.34 -12.01 -17.29
CA GLU A 230 -5.53 -12.79 -16.89
C GLU A 230 -5.15 -14.11 -16.20
N ARG A 231 -4.05 -14.75 -16.64
CA ARG A 231 -3.56 -15.98 -16.02
C ARG A 231 -3.12 -15.75 -14.58
N LEU A 232 -2.35 -14.69 -14.31
CA LEU A 232 -1.93 -14.35 -12.95
C LEU A 232 -3.12 -14.00 -12.04
N LEU A 233 -4.11 -13.28 -12.58
CA LEU A 233 -5.36 -12.98 -11.86
C LEU A 233 -6.11 -14.27 -11.48
N THR A 234 -6.21 -15.22 -12.43
CA THR A 234 -6.89 -16.50 -12.23
C THR A 234 -6.19 -17.35 -11.16
N VAL A 235 -4.87 -17.51 -11.27
CA VAL A 235 -4.09 -18.34 -10.33
C VAL A 235 -4.07 -17.72 -8.93
N PHE A 236 -3.99 -16.39 -8.82
CA PHE A 236 -4.16 -15.69 -7.55
C PHE A 236 -5.56 -15.92 -6.94
N GLY A 237 -6.62 -15.82 -7.75
CA GLY A 237 -7.99 -16.09 -7.32
C GLY A 237 -8.17 -17.51 -6.77
N ASP A 238 -7.63 -18.51 -7.48
CA ASP A 238 -7.63 -19.90 -7.03
C ASP A 238 -6.91 -20.06 -5.67
N LEU A 239 -5.72 -19.49 -5.52
CA LEU A 239 -4.98 -19.49 -4.25
C LEU A 239 -5.80 -18.86 -3.12
N LEU A 240 -6.36 -17.67 -3.36
CA LEU A 240 -7.11 -16.94 -2.35
C LEU A 240 -8.34 -17.72 -1.89
N LEU A 241 -9.15 -18.21 -2.85
CA LEU A 241 -10.43 -18.86 -2.59
C LEU A 241 -10.27 -20.27 -2.03
N ARG A 242 -9.28 -21.05 -2.51
CA ARG A 242 -9.13 -22.47 -2.16
C ARG A 242 -8.15 -22.73 -1.02
N ASP A 243 -7.16 -21.87 -0.82
CA ASP A 243 -6.16 -22.06 0.23
C ASP A 243 -6.26 -21.01 1.34
N VAL A 244 -6.22 -19.72 0.99
CA VAL A 244 -6.07 -18.65 1.99
C VAL A 244 -7.34 -18.46 2.81
N VAL A 245 -8.50 -18.28 2.17
CA VAL A 245 -9.78 -18.07 2.87
C VAL A 245 -10.09 -19.25 3.82
N PRO A 246 -10.05 -20.53 3.37
CA PRO A 246 -10.29 -21.66 4.27
C PRO A 246 -9.26 -21.77 5.41
N MET A 247 -7.98 -21.49 5.13
CA MET A 247 -6.93 -21.53 6.15
C MET A 247 -7.16 -20.48 7.24
N ILE A 248 -7.55 -19.27 6.85
CA ILE A 248 -7.84 -18.18 7.78
C ILE A 248 -9.05 -18.52 8.65
N ASP A 249 -10.15 -19.00 8.05
CA ASP A 249 -11.36 -19.39 8.81
C ASP A 249 -11.13 -20.55 9.78
N ALA A 250 -10.24 -21.48 9.43
CA ALA A 250 -9.88 -22.60 10.29
C ALA A 250 -8.91 -22.21 11.42
N THR A 251 -8.13 -21.14 11.24
CA THR A 251 -7.06 -20.76 12.18
C THR A 251 -7.45 -19.61 13.10
N TYR A 252 -8.25 -18.67 12.62
CA TYR A 252 -8.64 -17.45 13.33
C TYR A 252 -10.14 -17.43 13.62
N ARG A 253 -10.55 -16.62 14.61
CA ARG A 253 -11.96 -16.46 15.00
C ARG A 253 -12.68 -15.55 14.01
N THR A 254 -12.92 -16.06 12.80
CA THR A 254 -13.62 -15.30 11.75
C THR A 254 -15.13 -15.52 11.80
N VAL A 255 -15.89 -14.59 11.21
CA VAL A 255 -17.29 -14.81 10.80
C VAL A 255 -17.28 -15.30 9.34
N PRO A 256 -17.58 -16.59 9.07
CA PRO A 256 -17.46 -17.19 7.74
C PRO A 256 -18.70 -16.88 6.88
N ASP A 257 -19.02 -15.60 6.72
CA ASP A 257 -20.14 -15.10 5.89
C ASP A 257 -19.63 -14.05 4.91
N ARG A 258 -20.20 -14.03 3.70
CA ARG A 258 -19.78 -13.10 2.64
C ARG A 258 -19.91 -11.63 3.04
N ARG A 259 -20.91 -11.26 3.84
CA ARG A 259 -21.12 -9.88 4.32
C ARG A 259 -20.04 -9.48 5.34
N SER A 260 -19.39 -10.46 5.95
CA SER A 260 -18.25 -10.29 6.86
C SER A 260 -16.91 -10.46 6.16
N ARG A 261 -16.88 -10.42 4.82
CA ARG A 261 -15.65 -10.58 4.03
C ARG A 261 -15.50 -9.52 2.95
N ALA A 262 -14.35 -8.85 2.98
CA ALA A 262 -13.98 -7.81 2.03
C ALA A 262 -12.67 -8.17 1.32
N LEU A 263 -12.54 -7.78 0.05
CA LEU A 263 -11.29 -7.89 -0.71
C LEU A 263 -10.89 -6.50 -1.21
N ALA A 264 -9.69 -6.08 -0.87
CA ALA A 264 -9.12 -4.80 -1.23
C ALA A 264 -7.71 -4.98 -1.79
N GLY A 265 -7.25 -4.04 -2.60
CA GLY A 265 -5.84 -4.00 -2.98
C GLY A 265 -5.44 -2.78 -3.76
N LEU A 266 -4.13 -2.56 -3.85
CA LEU A 266 -3.55 -1.42 -4.55
C LEU A 266 -2.92 -1.79 -5.89
N SER A 267 -3.04 -0.95 -6.92
CA SER A 267 -2.39 -1.17 -8.23
C SER A 267 -2.72 -2.54 -8.82
N MET A 268 -1.71 -3.41 -9.01
CA MET A 268 -1.87 -4.83 -9.35
C MET A 268 -2.83 -5.55 -8.40
N GLY A 269 -2.69 -5.35 -7.09
CA GLY A 269 -3.59 -5.86 -6.06
C GLY A 269 -5.02 -5.31 -6.17
N GLY A 270 -5.18 -4.09 -6.71
CA GLY A 270 -6.49 -3.51 -7.01
C GLY A 270 -7.16 -4.21 -8.19
N ALA A 271 -6.39 -4.52 -9.24
CA ALA A 271 -6.88 -5.35 -10.34
C ALA A 271 -7.23 -6.77 -9.88
N GLN A 272 -6.42 -7.37 -9.00
CA GLN A 272 -6.72 -8.65 -8.35
C GLN A 272 -8.00 -8.58 -7.52
N ALA A 273 -8.17 -7.51 -6.73
CA ALA A 273 -9.35 -7.33 -5.89
C ALA A 273 -10.63 -7.21 -6.72
N LEU A 274 -10.61 -6.42 -7.79
CA LEU A 274 -11.75 -6.27 -8.69
C LEU A 274 -12.03 -7.57 -9.46
N SER A 275 -11.00 -8.18 -10.05
CA SER A 275 -11.16 -9.41 -10.84
C SER A 275 -11.71 -10.58 -10.01
N VAL A 276 -11.14 -10.83 -8.83
CA VAL A 276 -11.56 -11.95 -7.97
C VAL A 276 -12.79 -11.61 -7.15
N GLY A 277 -12.84 -10.42 -6.56
CA GLY A 277 -13.92 -10.02 -5.66
C GLY A 277 -15.26 -9.92 -6.37
N LEU A 278 -15.31 -9.27 -7.54
CA LEU A 278 -16.56 -9.05 -8.27
C LEU A 278 -17.10 -10.34 -8.91
N THR A 279 -16.22 -11.28 -9.28
CA THR A 279 -16.61 -12.57 -9.86
C THR A 279 -16.94 -13.65 -8.83
N ASN A 280 -16.74 -13.37 -7.53
CA ASN A 280 -17.02 -14.32 -6.44
C ASN A 280 -17.94 -13.71 -5.37
N PRO A 281 -19.17 -13.28 -5.74
CA PRO A 281 -20.11 -12.60 -4.85
C PRO A 281 -20.69 -13.49 -3.74
N ASP A 282 -20.49 -14.81 -3.82
CA ASP A 282 -20.78 -15.77 -2.74
C ASP A 282 -19.71 -15.77 -1.64
N THR A 283 -18.52 -15.23 -1.92
CA THR A 283 -17.41 -15.17 -0.96
C THR A 283 -17.20 -13.76 -0.40
N PHE A 284 -17.32 -12.73 -1.25
CA PHE A 284 -17.09 -11.34 -0.88
C PHE A 284 -18.35 -10.50 -1.09
N ALA A 285 -18.65 -9.62 -0.14
CA ALA A 285 -19.70 -8.61 -0.30
C ALA A 285 -19.14 -7.21 -0.52
N SER A 286 -17.89 -6.96 -0.16
CA SER A 286 -17.24 -5.66 -0.30
C SER A 286 -15.96 -5.80 -1.12
N VAL A 287 -15.82 -4.98 -2.16
CA VAL A 287 -14.66 -4.98 -3.05
C VAL A 287 -14.12 -3.57 -3.18
N VAL A 288 -12.80 -3.43 -3.01
CA VAL A 288 -12.12 -2.14 -2.91
C VAL A 288 -10.92 -2.09 -3.87
N GLY A 289 -10.94 -1.17 -4.83
CA GLY A 289 -9.85 -0.95 -5.78
C GLY A 289 -9.10 0.35 -5.48
N LEU A 290 -7.82 0.25 -5.07
CA LEU A 290 -6.99 1.41 -4.77
C LEU A 290 -6.00 1.65 -5.91
N SER A 291 -6.15 2.74 -6.67
CA SER A 291 -5.36 3.02 -7.88
C SER A 291 -5.26 1.77 -8.75
N ALA A 292 -6.40 1.13 -9.06
CA ALA A 292 -6.42 -0.21 -9.61
C ALA A 292 -5.88 -0.25 -11.06
N ALA A 293 -4.98 -1.21 -11.35
CA ALA A 293 -4.35 -1.35 -12.67
C ALA A 293 -5.31 -2.01 -13.68
N VAL A 294 -6.30 -1.25 -14.13
CA VAL A 294 -7.27 -1.65 -15.17
C VAL A 294 -6.87 -0.99 -16.48
N PHE A 295 -6.35 -1.78 -17.42
CA PHE A 295 -5.75 -1.27 -18.66
C PHE A 295 -6.74 -1.11 -19.81
N GLU A 296 -7.79 -1.94 -19.82
CA GLU A 296 -8.83 -1.88 -20.85
C GLU A 296 -10.00 -1.00 -20.39
N PRO A 297 -10.64 -0.24 -21.29
CA PRO A 297 -11.88 0.45 -20.98
C PRO A 297 -12.93 -0.53 -20.42
N LEU A 298 -13.64 -0.11 -19.38
CA LEU A 298 -14.67 -0.92 -18.76
C LEU A 298 -15.87 -1.07 -19.70
N ASP A 299 -16.08 -2.28 -20.22
CA ASP A 299 -17.31 -2.69 -20.93
C ASP A 299 -18.18 -3.50 -19.96
N PRO A 300 -19.35 -3.01 -19.51
CA PRO A 300 -20.21 -3.72 -18.56
C PRO A 300 -20.62 -5.14 -18.99
N GLU A 301 -20.71 -5.40 -20.30
CA GLU A 301 -21.16 -6.69 -20.83
C GLU A 301 -20.09 -7.79 -20.70
N THR A 302 -18.81 -7.41 -20.72
CA THR A 302 -17.69 -8.35 -20.80
C THR A 302 -16.74 -8.25 -19.60
N ALA A 303 -16.62 -7.06 -19.00
CA ALA A 303 -15.73 -6.83 -17.87
C ALA A 303 -16.10 -7.70 -16.68
N PHE A 304 -15.06 -8.25 -16.03
CA PHE A 304 -15.20 -9.12 -14.85
C PHE A 304 -16.19 -10.27 -15.09
N GLY A 305 -16.17 -10.87 -16.27
CA GLY A 305 -17.07 -11.99 -16.62
C GLY A 305 -18.53 -11.56 -16.81
N GLY A 306 -18.77 -10.29 -17.16
CA GLY A 306 -20.11 -9.75 -17.44
C GLY A 306 -20.97 -9.51 -16.20
N VAL A 307 -20.40 -9.56 -14.99
CA VAL A 307 -21.17 -9.36 -13.73
C VAL A 307 -21.74 -7.95 -13.60
N LEU A 308 -21.30 -7.00 -14.43
CA LEU A 308 -21.79 -5.62 -14.46
C LEU A 308 -22.95 -5.42 -15.45
N ALA A 309 -23.27 -6.42 -16.28
CA ALA A 309 -24.33 -6.32 -17.30
C ALA A 309 -25.73 -6.19 -16.66
N ASP A 310 -25.96 -6.86 -15.53
CA ASP A 310 -27.20 -6.76 -14.75
C ASP A 310 -26.94 -6.00 -13.44
N ALA A 311 -27.27 -4.71 -13.44
CA ALA A 311 -27.01 -3.83 -12.31
C ALA A 311 -27.85 -4.17 -11.08
N ASP A 312 -29.09 -4.61 -11.25
CA ASP A 312 -29.96 -4.98 -10.12
C ASP A 312 -29.42 -6.24 -9.43
N ALA A 313 -29.03 -7.24 -10.22
CA ALA A 313 -28.39 -8.45 -9.70
C ALA A 313 -27.06 -8.13 -8.99
N PHE A 314 -26.23 -7.27 -9.59
CA PHE A 314 -24.98 -6.83 -8.99
C PHE A 314 -25.22 -6.10 -7.66
N ASN A 315 -26.07 -5.08 -7.65
CA ASN A 315 -26.35 -4.25 -6.48
C ASN A 315 -26.99 -5.05 -5.33
N ALA A 316 -27.81 -6.06 -5.64
CA ALA A 316 -28.39 -6.95 -4.63
C ALA A 316 -27.33 -7.84 -3.93
N ARG A 317 -26.20 -8.09 -4.60
CA ARG A 317 -25.14 -8.99 -4.12
C ARG A 317 -23.91 -8.24 -3.59
N THR A 318 -23.71 -6.98 -3.99
CA THR A 318 -22.56 -6.17 -3.58
C THR A 318 -22.97 -5.15 -2.53
N ARG A 319 -22.38 -5.25 -1.33
CA ARG A 319 -22.57 -4.28 -0.24
C ARG A 319 -21.80 -3.00 -0.51
N LEU A 320 -20.55 -3.12 -0.97
CA LEU A 320 -19.68 -1.99 -1.23
C LEU A 320 -18.79 -2.28 -2.43
N LEU A 321 -18.89 -1.44 -3.45
CA LEU A 321 -17.84 -1.25 -4.44
C LEU A 321 -17.22 0.12 -4.17
N TRP A 322 -15.94 0.16 -3.81
CA TRP A 322 -15.23 1.40 -3.50
C TRP A 322 -13.96 1.52 -4.31
N LEU A 323 -13.75 2.66 -4.96
CA LEU A 323 -12.62 2.90 -5.85
C LEU A 323 -11.88 4.17 -5.43
N SER A 324 -10.57 4.20 -5.58
CA SER A 324 -9.81 5.44 -5.37
C SER A 324 -8.62 5.62 -6.28
N ALA A 325 -8.16 6.86 -6.36
CA ALA A 325 -6.89 7.24 -6.98
C ALA A 325 -6.32 8.46 -6.24
N GLY A 326 -5.05 8.78 -6.45
CA GLY A 326 -4.48 10.08 -6.11
C GLY A 326 -4.77 11.11 -7.21
N THR A 327 -4.91 12.40 -6.89
CA THR A 327 -5.10 13.42 -7.94
C THR A 327 -3.81 13.77 -8.69
N GLY A 328 -2.66 13.29 -8.19
CA GLY A 328 -1.35 13.47 -8.81
C GLY A 328 -0.88 12.29 -9.66
N GLU A 329 -1.67 11.22 -9.75
CA GLU A 329 -1.43 10.05 -10.62
C GLU A 329 -2.31 10.14 -11.87
N GLN A 330 -1.85 10.85 -12.90
CA GLN A 330 -2.71 11.27 -14.01
C GLN A 330 -3.47 10.08 -14.64
N TRP A 331 -2.74 9.01 -14.94
CA TRP A 331 -3.33 7.84 -15.59
C TRP A 331 -4.38 7.14 -14.71
N PHE A 332 -4.11 6.96 -13.42
CA PHE A 332 -5.03 6.28 -12.52
C PHE A 332 -6.27 7.11 -12.19
N ASP A 333 -6.15 8.44 -12.11
CA ASP A 333 -7.32 9.32 -11.95
C ASP A 333 -8.20 9.32 -13.21
N GLU A 334 -7.60 9.25 -14.41
CA GLU A 334 -8.33 9.08 -15.67
C GLU A 334 -9.06 7.72 -15.72
N VAL A 335 -8.40 6.62 -15.30
CA VAL A 335 -9.03 5.29 -15.18
C VAL A 335 -10.19 5.32 -14.19
N LEU A 336 -10.00 5.89 -12.99
CA LEU A 336 -11.06 6.03 -11.98
C LEU A 336 -12.27 6.80 -12.54
N THR A 337 -12.01 7.93 -13.21
CA THR A 337 -13.05 8.77 -13.83
C THR A 337 -13.82 8.02 -14.92
N SER A 338 -13.12 7.21 -15.73
CA SER A 338 -13.73 6.36 -16.75
C SER A 338 -14.63 5.29 -16.12
N MET A 339 -14.13 4.57 -15.10
CA MET A 339 -14.91 3.56 -14.39
C MET A 339 -16.15 4.16 -13.71
N GLU A 340 -15.99 5.27 -13.00
CA GLU A 340 -17.08 6.02 -12.34
C GLU A 340 -18.18 6.40 -13.35
N SER A 341 -17.79 6.87 -14.54
CA SER A 341 -18.73 7.21 -15.61
C SER A 341 -19.51 5.99 -16.12
N VAL A 342 -18.84 4.86 -16.36
CA VAL A 342 -19.48 3.63 -16.84
C VAL A 342 -20.39 3.02 -15.77
N LEU A 343 -19.91 2.88 -14.54
CA LEU A 343 -20.68 2.32 -13.42
C LEU A 343 -21.94 3.15 -13.14
N SER A 344 -21.82 4.48 -13.14
CA SER A 344 -22.95 5.39 -12.97
C SER A 344 -24.00 5.24 -14.07
N LYS A 345 -23.56 5.15 -15.34
CA LYS A 345 -24.47 4.96 -16.48
C LYS A 345 -25.21 3.62 -16.43
N GLN A 346 -24.54 2.58 -15.95
CA GLN A 346 -25.11 1.24 -15.80
C GLN A 346 -26.05 1.12 -14.59
N GLY A 347 -26.03 2.09 -13.66
CA GLY A 347 -26.80 2.05 -12.43
C GLY A 347 -26.15 1.20 -11.32
N ILE A 348 -24.85 0.95 -11.41
CA ILE A 348 -24.10 0.20 -10.39
C ILE A 348 -23.79 1.10 -9.19
N HIS A 349 -24.17 0.66 -7.99
CA HIS A 349 -23.84 1.36 -6.75
C HIS A 349 -22.35 1.27 -6.45
N HIS A 350 -21.70 2.43 -6.34
CA HIS A 350 -20.27 2.53 -6.05
C HIS A 350 -19.96 3.82 -5.30
N ARG A 351 -18.76 3.89 -4.71
CA ARG A 351 -18.21 5.09 -4.08
C ARG A 351 -16.80 5.32 -4.61
N THR A 352 -16.43 6.59 -4.75
CA THR A 352 -15.10 6.99 -5.19
C THR A 352 -14.42 7.89 -4.15
N TYR A 353 -13.09 7.85 -4.11
CA TYR A 353 -12.27 8.75 -3.32
C TYR A 353 -11.04 9.19 -4.10
N ARG A 354 -10.69 10.48 -4.00
CA ARG A 354 -9.49 11.02 -4.62
C ARG A 354 -8.58 11.59 -3.54
N SER A 355 -7.39 11.01 -3.37
CA SER A 355 -6.39 11.49 -2.42
C SER A 355 -5.74 12.77 -2.96
N PRO A 356 -5.94 13.94 -2.32
CA PRO A 356 -5.51 15.21 -2.89
C PRO A 356 -3.99 15.34 -2.94
N GLY A 357 -3.45 15.64 -4.11
CA GLY A 357 -2.04 15.99 -4.33
C GLY A 357 -1.05 14.84 -4.23
N THR A 358 -1.49 13.63 -3.94
CA THR A 358 -0.64 12.42 -3.91
C THR A 358 -0.67 11.71 -5.26
N ALA A 359 0.42 11.00 -5.58
CA ALA A 359 0.55 10.24 -6.82
C ALA A 359 0.44 8.72 -6.55
N HIS A 360 0.98 7.89 -7.45
CA HIS A 360 0.96 6.42 -7.32
C HIS A 360 1.97 5.92 -6.29
N GLU A 361 1.71 6.28 -5.03
CA GLU A 361 2.60 6.14 -3.88
C GLU A 361 1.82 5.80 -2.61
N TRP A 362 2.54 5.34 -1.58
CA TRP A 362 1.93 4.80 -0.36
C TRP A 362 1.02 5.77 0.39
N GLN A 363 1.24 7.08 0.28
CA GLN A 363 0.36 8.06 0.92
C GLN A 363 -1.07 8.02 0.35
N THR A 364 -1.22 7.81 -0.97
CA THR A 364 -2.55 7.59 -1.59
C THR A 364 -3.23 6.38 -0.97
N TRP A 365 -2.52 5.26 -0.86
CA TRP A 365 -3.12 4.00 -0.39
C TRP A 365 -3.38 3.98 1.12
N ARG A 366 -2.54 4.66 1.92
CA ARG A 366 -2.78 4.94 3.34
C ARG A 366 -4.06 5.75 3.53
N ALA A 367 -4.19 6.86 2.82
CA ALA A 367 -5.38 7.71 2.87
C ALA A 367 -6.63 6.95 2.41
N SER A 368 -6.52 6.12 1.37
CA SER A 368 -7.64 5.31 0.92
C SER A 368 -8.07 4.25 1.94
N LEU A 369 -7.13 3.54 2.57
CA LEU A 369 -7.45 2.58 3.63
C LEU A 369 -8.16 3.28 4.81
N TYR A 370 -7.64 4.43 5.23
CA TYR A 370 -8.25 5.26 6.27
C TYR A 370 -9.70 5.65 5.94
N ASN A 371 -9.99 6.03 4.69
CA ASN A 371 -11.33 6.45 4.28
C ASN A 371 -12.31 5.28 4.04
N VAL A 372 -11.83 4.10 3.63
CA VAL A 372 -12.70 2.95 3.33
C VAL A 372 -12.97 2.08 4.55
N ALA A 373 -12.02 1.93 5.47
CA ALA A 373 -12.16 1.05 6.63
C ALA A 373 -13.42 1.34 7.49
N PRO A 374 -13.82 2.60 7.74
CA PRO A 374 -15.06 2.93 8.45
C PRO A 374 -16.35 2.46 7.77
N LEU A 375 -16.30 2.16 6.48
CA LEU A 375 -17.45 1.70 5.67
C LEU A 375 -17.55 0.18 5.61
N LEU A 376 -16.47 -0.53 5.92
CA LEU A 376 -16.44 -1.99 5.85
C LEU A 376 -17.32 -2.58 6.95
N PHE A 377 -18.05 -3.63 6.58
CA PHE A 377 -18.87 -4.45 7.49
C PHE A 377 -20.02 -3.71 8.19
N ARG A 378 -20.30 -2.43 7.86
CA ARG A 378 -21.44 -1.65 8.36
C ARG A 378 -22.61 -1.55 7.39
N ASP A 379 -23.84 -1.63 7.92
CA ASP A 379 -25.08 -1.77 7.15
C ASP A 379 -25.49 -0.55 6.32
#